data_AF-A9VC50-F1
#
_entry.id   AF-A9VC50-F1
#
_cell.length_a   1.000
_cell.length_b   1.000
_cell.length_c   1.000
_cell.angle_alpha   90.00
_cell.angle_beta   90.00
_cell.angle_gamma   90.00
#
_symmetry.space_group_name_H-M   'P 1'
#
loop_
_entity.id
_entity.type
_entity.pdbx_description
1 polymer ?
#
loop_
_entity_poly.entity_id
_entity_poly.type
_entity_poly.pdbx_seq_one_letter_code
_entity_poly.pdbx_strand_id
1 'polypeptide(L)'
;MGTTTFDTFQDLKYVEGDFTLRNQDAVTSLAPLSRLQSVDSLVIDDMDGLTNLSGLDPARLTISGDLRIVNNDNLVSISDLAGLAVTGFCVIANNPSCAGCTCASIGLGGQETTSTTTTTSTTTTSTTSTTTTTINPVYNSWVRCRLDTDLTSSIDLLQGRRQVTGDVEFQNFGASYSCNVDPTSFGTLTELENVNALVITGNTLLPTLSGMDGLTRIENNFVLRSNTLLSNVDALSALTYIGGTFELRSNAVLSSLAGLSSLGYAGALTMRYCDGVTSLNGLSSLTAVGTLSLRDSDGLTTLEGLGPIASLDLLELDGLVSLTNISALSSLAYVEDLVITDTGLTDVDALVGIGYGFCDITLDSCDPLNHACDCSALTA
;
A
#
# COMPACT_ATOMS: atom_id res chain seq x y z
N MET A 1 27.60 -22.03 10.11
CA MET A 1 26.83 -21.62 8.93
C MET A 1 25.52 -22.39 9.04
N GLY A 2 24.47 -21.72 9.53
CA GLY A 2 23.19 -22.38 9.78
C GLY A 2 22.54 -22.71 8.43
N THR A 3 22.18 -23.96 8.22
CA THR A 3 21.33 -24.38 7.10
C THR A 3 20.05 -23.57 7.16
N THR A 4 19.82 -22.71 6.18
CA THR A 4 18.51 -22.09 6.04
C THR A 4 17.55 -23.21 5.62
N THR A 5 16.27 -23.12 5.99
CA THR A 5 15.23 -24.05 5.48
C THR A 5 15.20 -24.11 3.96
N PHE A 6 15.75 -23.09 3.29
CA PHE A 6 15.88 -22.97 1.85
C PHE A 6 16.75 -24.07 1.20
N ASP A 7 17.73 -24.64 1.92
CA ASP A 7 18.58 -25.72 1.39
C ASP A 7 17.78 -27.00 1.05
N THR A 8 16.59 -27.15 1.62
CA THR A 8 15.72 -28.32 1.38
C THR A 8 15.11 -28.37 -0.02
N PHE A 9 15.17 -27.27 -0.78
CA PHE A 9 14.60 -27.20 -2.14
C PHE A 9 15.48 -27.84 -3.23
N GLN A 10 16.63 -28.43 -2.87
CA GLN A 10 17.58 -29.04 -3.81
C GLN A 10 16.99 -30.06 -4.80
N ASP A 11 15.85 -30.68 -4.46
CA ASP A 11 15.15 -31.66 -5.29
C ASP A 11 13.88 -31.13 -5.97
N LEU A 12 13.52 -29.87 -5.72
CA LEU A 12 12.36 -29.22 -6.31
C LEU A 12 12.53 -29.10 -7.83
N LYS A 13 11.54 -29.60 -8.58
CA LYS A 13 11.55 -29.59 -10.05
C LYS A 13 10.38 -28.82 -10.64
N TYR A 14 9.22 -28.87 -10.01
CA TYR A 14 7.99 -28.31 -10.55
C TYR A 14 7.24 -27.59 -9.45
N VAL A 15 6.73 -26.40 -9.75
CA VAL A 15 5.71 -25.70 -8.98
C VAL A 15 4.52 -25.53 -9.90
N GLU A 16 3.40 -26.19 -9.57
CA GLU A 16 2.12 -25.96 -10.26
C GLU A 16 1.50 -24.70 -9.66
N GLY A 17 1.86 -23.54 -10.22
CA GLY A 17 1.45 -22.22 -9.74
C GLY A 17 2.59 -21.20 -9.67
N ASP A 18 2.27 -20.03 -9.12
CA ASP A 18 3.22 -18.95 -8.91
C ASP A 18 4.24 -19.30 -7.82
N PHE A 19 5.51 -19.05 -8.11
CA PHE A 19 6.60 -19.20 -7.17
C PHE A 19 7.16 -17.82 -6.78
N THR A 20 6.94 -17.43 -5.53
CA THR A 20 7.36 -16.13 -5.00
C THR A 20 8.42 -16.29 -3.93
N LEU A 21 9.56 -15.64 -4.14
CA LEU A 21 10.59 -15.40 -3.14
C LEU A 21 10.49 -13.95 -2.73
N ARG A 22 10.11 -13.70 -1.46
CA ARG A 22 9.91 -12.34 -0.96
C ARG A 22 10.38 -12.12 0.47
N ASN A 23 11.10 -11.01 0.70
CA ASN A 23 11.53 -10.53 2.01
C ASN A 23 12.31 -11.61 2.78
N GLN A 24 13.34 -12.18 2.14
CA GLN A 24 14.20 -13.22 2.72
C GLN A 24 15.68 -12.88 2.57
N ASP A 25 16.12 -11.80 3.20
CA ASP A 25 17.51 -11.31 3.11
C ASP A 25 18.57 -12.31 3.64
N ALA A 26 18.13 -13.27 4.47
CA ALA A 26 18.99 -14.36 4.91
C ALA A 26 19.36 -15.35 3.78
N VAL A 27 18.62 -15.35 2.67
CA VAL A 27 18.89 -16.21 1.51
C VAL A 27 19.88 -15.50 0.60
N THR A 28 21.12 -15.99 0.57
CA THR A 28 22.21 -15.40 -0.22
C THR A 28 22.53 -16.18 -1.50
N SER A 29 21.81 -17.26 -1.78
CA SER A 29 22.00 -18.09 -2.98
C SER A 29 20.75 -18.85 -3.37
N LEU A 30 20.49 -18.93 -4.68
CA LEU A 30 19.42 -19.76 -5.25
C LEU A 30 19.89 -21.15 -5.68
N ALA A 31 21.10 -21.58 -5.31
CA ALA A 31 21.66 -22.89 -5.70
C ALA A 31 20.74 -24.10 -5.39
N PRO A 32 19.98 -24.14 -4.28
CA PRO A 32 18.99 -25.19 -4.05
C PRO A 32 17.93 -25.29 -5.15
N LEU A 33 17.62 -24.21 -5.86
CA LEU A 33 16.66 -24.21 -6.97
C LEU A 33 17.26 -24.71 -8.29
N SER A 34 18.51 -25.18 -8.29
CA SER A 34 19.18 -25.62 -9.53
C SER A 34 18.38 -26.66 -10.29
N ARG A 35 17.59 -27.53 -9.65
CA ARG A 35 16.81 -28.56 -10.36
C ARG A 35 15.43 -28.11 -10.84
N LEU A 36 15.02 -26.87 -10.57
CA LEU A 36 13.72 -26.32 -10.95
C LEU A 36 13.59 -26.29 -12.49
N GLN A 37 12.47 -26.77 -13.00
CA GLN A 37 12.21 -26.97 -14.43
C GLN A 37 10.99 -26.18 -14.90
N SER A 38 9.94 -26.07 -14.08
CA SER A 38 8.79 -25.24 -14.44
C SER A 38 8.11 -24.58 -13.24
N VAL A 39 7.63 -23.37 -13.48
CA VAL A 39 6.73 -22.59 -12.62
C VAL A 39 5.73 -21.85 -13.51
N ASP A 40 4.59 -21.40 -12.97
CA ASP A 40 3.72 -20.49 -13.71
C ASP A 40 4.34 -19.11 -13.76
N SER A 41 4.25 -18.31 -12.69
CA SER A 41 5.01 -17.05 -12.59
C SER A 41 6.17 -17.16 -11.60
N LEU A 42 7.25 -16.42 -11.83
CA LEU A 42 8.36 -16.29 -10.89
C LEU A 42 8.46 -14.85 -10.41
N VAL A 43 8.39 -14.66 -9.09
CA VAL A 43 8.58 -13.37 -8.45
C VAL A 43 9.79 -13.46 -7.51
N ILE A 44 10.80 -12.64 -7.77
CA ILE A 44 11.95 -12.41 -6.90
C ILE A 44 11.87 -10.94 -6.50
N ASP A 45 11.35 -10.71 -5.31
CA ASP A 45 11.00 -9.40 -4.80
C ASP A 45 11.65 -9.24 -3.44
N ASP A 46 12.45 -8.22 -3.19
CA ASP A 46 12.95 -7.97 -1.83
C ASP A 46 13.79 -9.14 -1.28
N MET A 47 14.79 -9.56 -2.05
CA MET A 47 15.72 -10.62 -1.69
C MET A 47 17.14 -10.03 -1.58
N ASP A 48 17.34 -9.09 -0.65
CA ASP A 48 18.57 -8.28 -0.58
C ASP A 48 19.81 -9.07 -0.14
N GLY A 49 19.65 -10.34 0.26
CA GLY A 49 20.77 -11.27 0.42
C GLY A 49 21.40 -11.70 -0.91
N LEU A 50 20.69 -11.57 -2.03
CA LEU A 50 21.13 -12.02 -3.35
C LEU A 50 21.96 -10.94 -4.04
N THR A 51 23.11 -11.35 -4.59
CA THR A 51 23.94 -10.50 -5.48
C THR A 51 23.86 -10.92 -6.95
N ASN A 52 23.32 -12.11 -7.22
CA ASN A 52 23.05 -12.67 -8.54
C ASN A 52 21.94 -13.73 -8.42
N LEU A 53 21.52 -14.31 -9.54
CA LEU A 53 20.42 -15.30 -9.59
C LEU A 53 20.94 -16.70 -9.93
N SER A 54 22.22 -16.97 -9.68
CA SER A 54 22.82 -18.28 -9.89
C SER A 54 22.08 -19.36 -9.08
N GLY A 55 21.77 -20.46 -9.76
CA GLY A 55 20.88 -21.50 -9.24
C GLY A 55 19.53 -21.56 -9.95
N LEU A 56 19.15 -20.53 -10.71
CA LEU A 56 18.10 -20.66 -11.73
C LEU A 56 18.77 -20.95 -13.07
N ASP A 57 18.61 -22.17 -13.59
CA ASP A 57 19.25 -22.56 -14.86
C ASP A 57 18.31 -22.34 -16.06
N PRO A 58 18.62 -21.38 -16.95
CA PRO A 58 17.79 -21.07 -18.12
C PRO A 58 17.69 -22.23 -19.12
N ALA A 59 18.62 -23.19 -19.12
CA ALA A 59 18.58 -24.34 -20.02
C ALA A 59 17.53 -25.39 -19.63
N ARG A 60 16.98 -25.32 -18.41
CA ARG A 60 15.99 -26.28 -17.90
C ARG A 60 14.72 -25.62 -17.38
N LEU A 61 14.80 -24.38 -16.90
CA LEU A 61 13.67 -23.66 -16.32
C LEU A 61 12.82 -23.01 -17.42
N THR A 62 11.51 -23.25 -17.37
CA THR A 62 10.50 -22.55 -18.18
C THR A 62 9.50 -21.86 -17.25
N ILE A 63 9.12 -20.62 -17.59
CA ILE A 63 8.11 -19.83 -16.88
C ILE A 63 6.90 -19.66 -17.81
N SER A 64 5.76 -20.28 -17.48
CA SER A 64 4.53 -20.22 -18.30
C SER A 64 3.81 -18.87 -18.23
N GLY A 65 4.07 -18.10 -17.19
CA GLY A 65 3.49 -16.79 -16.87
C GLY A 65 4.56 -15.70 -16.80
N ASP A 66 4.46 -14.85 -15.79
CA ASP A 66 5.28 -13.64 -15.68
C ASP A 66 6.60 -13.88 -14.96
N LEU A 67 7.65 -13.17 -15.38
CA LEU A 67 8.90 -13.01 -14.64
C LEU A 67 8.95 -11.62 -14.03
N ARG A 68 9.05 -11.54 -12.70
CA ARG A 68 9.22 -10.27 -11.97
C ARG A 68 10.45 -10.35 -11.08
N ILE A 69 11.47 -9.56 -11.39
CA ILE A 69 12.66 -9.40 -10.55
C ILE A 69 12.71 -7.95 -10.15
N VAL A 70 12.22 -7.67 -8.95
CA VAL A 70 12.01 -6.32 -8.48
C VAL A 70 12.61 -6.13 -7.11
N ASN A 71 13.06 -4.91 -6.79
CA ASN A 71 13.33 -4.53 -5.40
C ASN A 71 14.43 -5.35 -4.72
N ASN A 72 15.46 -5.77 -5.45
CA ASN A 72 16.62 -6.47 -4.88
C ASN A 72 17.82 -5.51 -4.90
N ASP A 73 18.04 -4.82 -3.79
CA ASP A 73 18.96 -3.67 -3.69
C ASP A 73 20.41 -4.06 -3.93
N ASN A 74 20.79 -5.25 -3.48
CA ASN A 74 22.14 -5.80 -3.61
C ASN A 74 22.34 -6.66 -4.87
N LEU A 75 21.28 -6.87 -5.68
CA LEU A 75 21.39 -7.67 -6.89
C LEU A 75 22.24 -6.93 -7.92
N VAL A 76 23.39 -7.49 -8.29
CA VAL A 76 24.36 -6.84 -9.19
C VAL A 76 24.18 -7.27 -10.64
N SER A 77 23.65 -8.47 -10.87
CA SER A 77 23.46 -9.01 -12.22
C SER A 77 22.31 -10.01 -12.29
N ILE A 78 21.62 -10.01 -13.43
CA ILE A 78 20.65 -11.03 -13.83
C ILE A 78 21.13 -11.88 -15.02
N SER A 79 22.40 -11.75 -15.42
CA SER A 79 22.95 -12.44 -16.60
C SER A 79 22.86 -13.96 -16.54
N ASP A 80 22.73 -14.53 -15.34
CA ASP A 80 22.49 -15.96 -15.13
C ASP A 80 21.20 -16.45 -15.81
N LEU A 81 20.25 -15.54 -16.05
CA LEU A 81 18.97 -15.84 -16.71
C LEU A 81 19.01 -15.64 -18.23
N ALA A 82 20.17 -15.36 -18.83
CA ALA A 82 20.26 -15.18 -20.27
C ALA A 82 19.78 -16.44 -21.02
N GLY A 83 18.75 -16.27 -21.86
CA GLY A 83 18.14 -17.36 -22.62
C GLY A 83 17.05 -18.14 -21.89
N LEU A 84 16.59 -17.66 -20.73
CA LEU A 84 15.44 -18.22 -20.01
C LEU A 84 14.18 -18.17 -20.89
N ALA A 85 13.39 -19.24 -20.89
CA ALA A 85 12.12 -19.27 -21.61
C ALA A 85 10.97 -18.73 -20.73
N VAL A 86 10.39 -17.60 -21.13
CA VAL A 86 9.24 -16.96 -20.48
C VAL A 86 8.14 -16.75 -21.51
N THR A 87 6.90 -17.11 -21.23
CA THR A 87 5.77 -16.88 -22.16
C THR A 87 4.89 -15.68 -21.79
N GLY A 88 4.91 -15.24 -20.52
CA GLY A 88 4.22 -14.03 -20.06
C GLY A 88 5.08 -12.76 -20.14
N PHE A 89 4.75 -11.79 -19.29
CA PHE A 89 5.46 -10.52 -19.22
C PHE A 89 6.76 -10.63 -18.43
N CYS A 90 7.71 -9.78 -18.76
CA CYS A 90 8.92 -9.58 -17.98
C CYS A 90 8.94 -8.18 -17.36
N VAL A 91 9.23 -8.13 -16.06
CA VAL A 91 9.38 -6.89 -15.28
C VAL A 91 10.69 -6.97 -14.48
N ILE A 92 11.69 -6.19 -14.89
CA ILE A 92 12.92 -5.96 -14.13
C ILE A 92 12.92 -4.50 -13.69
N ALA A 93 12.78 -4.24 -12.39
CA ALA A 93 12.69 -2.87 -11.87
C ALA A 93 13.29 -2.76 -10.47
N ASN A 94 13.78 -1.57 -10.09
CA ASN A 94 14.29 -1.29 -8.73
C ASN A 94 15.33 -2.31 -8.23
N ASN A 95 16.31 -2.66 -9.06
CA ASN A 95 17.49 -3.42 -8.61
C ASN A 95 18.70 -2.47 -8.71
N PRO A 96 18.87 -1.51 -7.79
CA PRO A 96 19.79 -0.37 -7.93
C PRO A 96 21.26 -0.76 -8.14
N SER A 97 21.71 -1.88 -7.57
CA SER A 97 23.07 -2.40 -7.82
C SER A 97 23.23 -3.07 -9.19
N CYS A 98 22.12 -3.35 -9.89
CA CYS A 98 22.05 -4.10 -11.14
C CYS A 98 22.14 -3.14 -12.34
N ALA A 99 23.32 -2.56 -12.55
CA ALA A 99 23.53 -1.59 -13.62
C ALA A 99 23.25 -2.21 -15.01
N GLY A 100 22.18 -1.74 -15.68
CA GLY A 100 21.80 -2.18 -17.03
C GLY A 100 20.94 -3.44 -17.09
N CYS A 101 20.44 -3.93 -15.96
CA CYS A 101 19.54 -5.07 -15.91
C CYS A 101 18.16 -4.71 -16.45
N THR A 102 17.80 -5.31 -17.58
CA THR A 102 16.50 -5.16 -18.26
C THR A 102 16.03 -6.52 -18.78
N CYS A 103 14.75 -6.64 -19.14
CA CYS A 103 14.27 -7.84 -19.84
C CYS A 103 15.04 -8.10 -21.13
N ALA A 104 15.31 -7.05 -21.90
CA ALA A 104 16.17 -7.14 -23.08
C ALA A 104 17.59 -7.67 -22.77
N SER A 105 18.17 -7.32 -21.60
CA SER A 105 19.53 -7.76 -21.23
C SER A 105 19.68 -9.28 -21.05
N ILE A 106 18.57 -10.00 -20.84
CA ILE A 106 18.51 -11.47 -20.72
C ILE A 106 17.85 -12.15 -21.92
N GLY A 107 17.57 -11.40 -22.99
CA GLY A 107 17.00 -11.92 -24.24
C GLY A 107 15.47 -11.91 -24.30
N LEU A 108 14.78 -11.29 -23.34
CA LEU A 108 13.31 -11.17 -23.28
C LEU A 108 12.79 -9.84 -23.82
N GLY A 109 13.51 -9.24 -24.78
CA GLY A 109 13.09 -7.99 -25.41
C GLY A 109 11.76 -8.15 -26.14
N GLY A 110 10.78 -7.28 -25.88
CA GLY A 110 9.43 -7.34 -26.46
C GLY A 110 8.37 -8.00 -25.59
N GLN A 111 8.75 -8.56 -24.44
CA GLN A 111 7.82 -9.00 -23.38
C GLN A 111 7.72 -7.99 -22.22
N GLU A 112 8.24 -6.78 -22.42
CA GLU A 112 8.21 -5.70 -21.43
C GLU A 112 6.80 -5.10 -21.33
N THR A 113 6.32 -4.91 -20.10
CA THR A 113 5.20 -3.99 -19.86
C THR A 113 5.74 -2.57 -20.02
N THR A 114 5.12 -1.75 -20.87
CA THR A 114 5.53 -0.36 -21.13
C THR A 114 5.69 0.45 -19.84
N SER A 115 6.93 0.64 -19.38
CA SER A 115 7.35 1.74 -18.52
C SER A 115 8.78 2.11 -18.92
N THR A 116 8.90 3.22 -19.63
CA THR A 116 10.16 3.72 -20.19
C THR A 116 11.15 4.14 -19.10
N THR A 117 12.20 3.36 -18.91
CA THR A 117 13.38 3.75 -18.12
C THR A 117 14.48 4.22 -19.06
N THR A 118 14.79 5.52 -19.05
CA THR A 118 16.00 6.06 -19.68
C THR A 118 17.09 6.12 -18.62
N THR A 119 18.04 5.19 -18.64
CA THR A 119 19.25 5.24 -17.83
C THR A 119 20.23 6.26 -18.42
N THR A 120 20.53 7.33 -17.70
CA THR A 120 21.67 8.21 -18.04
C THR A 120 22.88 7.79 -17.23
N SER A 121 23.89 7.25 -17.92
CA SER A 121 25.21 6.94 -17.38
C SER A 121 25.98 8.25 -17.13
N THR A 122 26.49 8.47 -15.91
CA THR A 122 27.35 9.61 -15.59
C THR A 122 28.82 9.23 -15.71
N THR A 123 29.50 9.80 -16.70
CA THR A 123 30.96 9.87 -16.76
C THR A 123 31.43 11.12 -16.04
N THR A 124 32.23 10.97 -15.00
CA THR A 124 32.80 12.06 -14.20
C THR A 124 33.88 12.82 -14.99
N THR A 125 33.69 14.13 -15.18
CA THR A 125 34.80 15.07 -15.33
C THR A 125 34.52 16.32 -14.50
N SER A 126 35.45 16.63 -13.61
CA SER A 126 35.36 17.71 -12.62
C SER A 126 35.58 19.08 -13.25
N THR A 127 34.54 19.90 -13.27
CA THR A 127 34.65 21.37 -13.26
C THR A 127 33.50 21.95 -12.44
N THR A 128 33.84 22.71 -11.40
CA THR A 128 32.93 23.50 -10.58
C THR A 128 32.18 24.51 -11.43
N SER A 129 30.94 24.19 -11.77
CA SER A 129 29.95 25.09 -12.33
C SER A 129 28.65 24.82 -11.57
N THR A 130 28.09 25.84 -10.93
CA THR A 130 26.76 25.79 -10.31
C THR A 130 25.73 25.62 -11.42
N THR A 131 25.52 24.38 -11.83
CA THR A 131 24.40 23.97 -12.68
C THR A 131 23.18 23.82 -11.78
N THR A 132 22.18 24.68 -11.95
CA THR A 132 20.81 24.35 -11.59
C THR A 132 20.37 23.21 -12.49
N THR A 133 20.69 21.97 -12.11
CA THR A 133 20.10 20.78 -12.72
C THR A 133 18.62 20.83 -12.39
N THR A 134 17.78 21.15 -13.38
CA THR A 134 16.34 20.97 -13.29
C THR A 134 16.08 19.49 -13.03
N ILE A 135 15.72 19.16 -11.80
CA ILE A 135 15.30 17.84 -11.38
C ILE A 135 14.10 17.43 -12.25
N ASN A 136 14.12 16.23 -12.84
CA ASN A 136 12.97 15.73 -13.59
C ASN A 136 11.76 15.65 -12.63
N PRO A 137 10.63 16.32 -12.91
CA PRO A 137 9.49 16.27 -12.00
C PRO A 137 8.91 14.87 -11.81
N VAL A 138 9.23 13.90 -12.67
CA VAL A 138 8.78 12.50 -12.56
C VAL A 138 9.94 11.57 -12.17
N TYR A 139 9.73 10.78 -11.12
CA TYR A 139 10.60 9.67 -10.72
C TYR A 139 9.95 8.32 -11.09
N ASN A 140 10.63 7.57 -11.96
CA ASN A 140 10.07 6.37 -12.61
C ASN A 140 10.38 5.05 -11.87
N SER A 141 10.54 5.11 -10.55
CA SER A 141 11.02 3.99 -9.72
C SER A 141 10.37 4.09 -8.34
N TRP A 142 10.52 3.04 -7.54
CA TRP A 142 10.02 3.03 -6.17
C TRP A 142 10.98 3.81 -5.28
N VAL A 143 10.45 4.39 -4.21
CA VAL A 143 11.22 5.00 -3.14
C VAL A 143 10.92 4.23 -1.87
N ARG A 144 11.96 3.68 -1.25
CA ARG A 144 11.81 2.93 -0.01
C ARG A 144 12.80 3.37 1.03
N CYS A 145 12.32 3.41 2.27
CA CYS A 145 13.12 3.47 3.46
C CYS A 145 12.70 2.33 4.37
N ARG A 146 13.65 1.45 4.66
CA ARG A 146 13.46 0.25 5.49
C ARG A 146 14.41 0.26 6.66
N LEU A 147 15.59 0.82 6.48
CA LEU A 147 16.58 1.04 7.52
C LEU A 147 16.80 2.55 7.70
N ASP A 148 17.30 2.93 8.87
CA ASP A 148 17.68 4.32 9.15
C ASP A 148 18.71 4.87 8.15
N THR A 149 19.56 3.99 7.62
CA THR A 149 20.58 4.33 6.62
C THR A 149 19.99 4.76 5.28
N ASP A 150 18.76 4.34 4.98
CA ASP A 150 18.12 4.60 3.70
C ASP A 150 17.43 5.95 3.70
N LEU A 151 16.95 6.41 4.87
CA LEU A 151 16.05 7.54 5.03
C LEU A 151 16.48 8.77 4.24
N THR A 152 17.73 9.22 4.40
CA THR A 152 18.23 10.39 3.67
C THR A 152 18.18 10.17 2.16
N SER A 153 18.63 9.01 1.67
CA SER A 153 18.61 8.72 0.24
C SER A 153 17.19 8.61 -0.31
N SER A 154 16.24 8.07 0.46
CA SER A 154 14.84 7.97 0.07
C SER A 154 14.18 9.35 -0.03
N ILE A 155 14.46 10.25 0.93
CA ILE A 155 13.98 11.64 0.89
C ILE A 155 14.59 12.41 -0.29
N ASP A 156 15.88 12.25 -0.55
CA ASP A 156 16.57 12.90 -1.68
C ASP A 156 15.99 12.47 -3.04
N LEU A 157 15.48 11.24 -3.17
CA LEU A 157 14.81 10.78 -4.38
C LEU A 157 13.48 11.51 -4.64
N LEU A 158 12.78 11.90 -3.58
CA LEU A 158 11.48 12.59 -3.62
C LEU A 158 11.60 14.11 -3.72
N GLN A 159 12.67 14.69 -3.19
CA GLN A 159 12.82 16.14 -3.12
C GLN A 159 12.80 16.78 -4.52
N GLY A 160 11.92 17.77 -4.70
CA GLY A 160 11.74 18.48 -5.98
C GLY A 160 11.07 17.65 -7.08
N ARG A 161 10.46 16.51 -6.74
CA ARG A 161 9.62 15.72 -7.64
C ARG A 161 8.16 16.11 -7.44
N ARG A 162 7.40 16.08 -8.54
CA ARG A 162 5.94 16.19 -8.54
C ARG A 162 5.25 14.84 -8.63
N GLN A 163 5.91 13.84 -9.20
CA GLN A 163 5.33 12.52 -9.40
C GLN A 163 6.32 11.40 -9.14
N VAL A 164 5.86 10.34 -8.48
CA VAL A 164 6.55 9.05 -8.35
C VAL A 164 5.65 7.97 -8.93
N THR A 165 6.11 7.28 -9.97
CA THR A 165 5.31 6.20 -10.62
C THR A 165 5.47 4.85 -9.92
N GLY A 166 6.43 4.73 -9.01
CA GLY A 166 6.56 3.59 -8.10
C GLY A 166 5.94 3.85 -6.74
N ASP A 167 6.01 2.86 -5.86
CA ASP A 167 5.50 2.99 -4.50
C ASP A 167 6.48 3.83 -3.67
N VAL A 168 5.93 4.60 -2.73
CA VAL A 168 6.68 5.37 -1.75
C VAL A 168 6.44 4.74 -0.39
N GLU A 169 7.48 4.15 0.18
CA GLU A 169 7.38 3.35 1.41
C GLU A 169 8.37 3.81 2.48
N PHE A 170 7.85 4.09 3.67
CA PHE A 170 8.61 4.38 4.89
C PHE A 170 8.18 3.38 5.97
N GLN A 171 8.96 2.32 6.14
CA GLN A 171 8.59 1.16 6.95
C GLN A 171 9.51 1.00 8.16
N ASN A 172 8.90 0.93 9.33
CA ASN A 172 9.56 0.76 10.62
C ASN A 172 8.80 -0.23 11.49
N PHE A 173 8.65 -1.46 10.99
CA PHE A 173 7.86 -2.49 11.65
C PHE A 173 8.57 -3.84 11.66
N GLY A 174 8.43 -4.57 12.76
CA GLY A 174 9.06 -5.88 12.94
C GLY A 174 10.55 -5.77 13.26
N ALA A 175 11.26 -6.89 13.14
CA ALA A 175 12.70 -6.97 13.46
C ALA A 175 13.61 -6.58 12.30
N SER A 176 13.08 -6.54 11.07
CA SER A 176 13.86 -6.32 9.84
C SER A 176 13.83 -4.87 9.35
N TYR A 177 12.89 -4.05 9.84
CA TYR A 177 12.73 -2.67 9.41
C TYR A 177 12.87 -1.71 10.59
N SER A 178 13.61 -0.63 10.37
CA SER A 178 13.96 0.38 11.35
C SER A 178 13.96 1.80 10.80
N CYS A 179 13.27 2.10 9.68
CA CYS A 179 13.29 3.46 9.11
C CYS A 179 12.64 4.48 10.06
N ASN A 180 13.42 5.20 10.89
CA ASN A 180 12.85 6.13 11.86
C ASN A 180 12.55 7.49 11.22
N VAL A 181 11.37 7.66 10.63
CA VAL A 181 10.90 8.97 10.17
C VAL A 181 10.59 9.86 11.36
N ASP A 182 11.12 11.08 11.33
CA ASP A 182 10.93 12.13 12.34
C ASP A 182 10.03 13.28 11.83
N PRO A 183 9.64 14.26 12.68
CA PRO A 183 8.76 15.35 12.29
C PRO A 183 9.27 16.26 11.16
N THR A 184 10.57 16.22 10.85
CA THR A 184 11.20 17.08 9.84
C THR A 184 11.50 16.34 8.53
N SER A 185 11.44 15.01 8.55
CA SER A 185 11.88 14.14 7.46
C SER A 185 11.17 14.44 6.13
N PHE A 186 9.87 14.76 6.17
CA PHE A 186 9.08 15.06 4.98
C PHE A 186 9.03 16.54 4.60
N GLY A 187 9.65 17.44 5.38
CA GLY A 187 9.47 18.89 5.24
C GLY A 187 9.88 19.48 3.89
N THR A 188 10.63 18.74 3.07
CA THR A 188 11.07 19.14 1.72
C THR A 188 10.20 18.60 0.58
N LEU A 189 9.15 17.81 0.89
CA LEU A 189 8.35 17.08 -0.09
C LEU A 189 7.15 17.88 -0.65
N THR A 190 7.15 19.21 -0.46
CA THR A 190 5.98 20.08 -0.71
C THR A 190 5.51 20.14 -2.17
N GLU A 191 6.35 19.69 -3.11
CA GLU A 191 6.02 19.65 -4.54
C GLU A 191 5.43 18.30 -4.98
N LEU A 192 5.45 17.27 -4.13
CA LEU A 192 5.00 15.92 -4.47
C LEU A 192 3.48 15.90 -4.58
N GLU A 193 2.97 15.71 -5.80
CA GLU A 193 1.54 15.73 -6.11
C GLU A 193 0.96 14.33 -6.26
N ASN A 194 1.72 13.42 -6.89
CA ASN A 194 1.21 12.11 -7.31
C ASN A 194 2.17 10.98 -6.93
N VAL A 195 1.66 9.90 -6.35
CA VAL A 195 2.43 8.66 -6.09
C VAL A 195 1.63 7.42 -6.50
N ASN A 196 2.30 6.32 -6.80
CA ASN A 196 1.61 5.07 -7.14
C ASN A 196 0.92 4.44 -5.93
N ALA A 197 1.66 4.26 -4.84
CA ALA A 197 1.13 3.89 -3.54
C ALA A 197 1.94 4.63 -2.47
N LEU A 198 1.33 4.85 -1.30
CA LEU A 198 2.00 5.45 -0.15
C LEU A 198 1.86 4.54 1.05
N VAL A 199 2.98 4.12 1.63
CA VAL A 199 3.01 3.21 2.78
C VAL A 199 3.87 3.86 3.86
N ILE A 200 3.27 4.28 4.96
CA ILE A 200 3.98 4.85 6.11
C ILE A 200 3.59 4.03 7.33
N THR A 201 4.51 3.19 7.79
CA THR A 201 4.21 2.19 8.82
C THR A 201 5.23 2.17 9.95
N GLY A 202 4.73 2.11 11.19
CA GLY A 202 5.55 1.89 12.38
C GLY A 202 6.43 3.07 12.79
N ASN A 203 6.24 4.27 12.21
CA ASN A 203 7.03 5.44 12.55
C ASN A 203 6.53 6.05 13.86
N THR A 204 7.01 5.53 14.99
CA THR A 204 6.54 5.92 16.33
C THR A 204 6.94 7.33 16.73
N LEU A 205 7.82 7.99 15.98
CA LEU A 205 8.26 9.37 16.22
C LEU A 205 7.56 10.41 15.33
N LEU A 206 6.73 9.98 14.37
CA LEU A 206 6.11 10.84 13.36
C LEU A 206 4.79 11.43 13.89
N PRO A 207 4.70 12.74 14.15
CA PRO A 207 3.51 13.34 14.76
C PRO A 207 2.50 13.89 13.73
N THR A 208 2.96 14.10 12.49
CA THR A 208 2.21 14.69 11.37
C THR A 208 2.86 14.27 10.04
N LEU A 209 2.18 14.47 8.93
CA LEU A 209 2.68 14.27 7.55
C LEU A 209 3.14 15.58 6.90
N SER A 210 3.48 16.60 7.69
CA SER A 210 3.89 17.92 7.21
C SER A 210 4.97 17.85 6.13
N GLY A 211 4.76 18.58 5.04
CA GLY A 211 5.57 18.50 3.84
C GLY A 211 4.93 17.69 2.72
N MET A 212 3.87 16.91 2.98
CA MET A 212 3.06 16.26 1.95
C MET A 212 1.87 17.13 1.48
N ASP A 213 1.90 18.44 1.74
CA ASP A 213 0.83 19.42 1.48
C ASP A 213 0.41 19.50 0.00
N GLY A 214 1.30 19.12 -0.91
CA GLY A 214 1.05 19.09 -2.35
C GLY A 214 0.36 17.81 -2.84
N LEU A 215 0.25 16.76 -2.02
CA LEU A 215 -0.19 15.44 -2.48
C LEU A 215 -1.67 15.46 -2.86
N THR A 216 -1.96 15.30 -4.14
CA THR A 216 -3.33 15.34 -4.69
C THR A 216 -3.89 13.97 -5.03
N ARG A 217 -3.02 12.99 -5.32
CA ARG A 217 -3.43 11.69 -5.85
C ARG A 217 -2.51 10.55 -5.44
N ILE A 218 -3.12 9.46 -4.99
CA ILE A 218 -2.49 8.15 -4.79
C ILE A 218 -3.18 7.17 -5.75
N GLU A 219 -2.44 6.58 -6.70
CA GLU A 219 -3.05 5.76 -7.75
C GLU A 219 -3.60 4.42 -7.22
N ASN A 220 -2.99 3.85 -6.20
CA ASN A 220 -3.36 2.57 -5.58
C ASN A 220 -3.59 2.76 -4.08
N ASN A 221 -2.88 2.00 -3.25
CA ASN A 221 -3.14 1.92 -1.82
C ASN A 221 -2.46 3.06 -1.06
N PHE A 222 -3.16 3.55 -0.04
CA PHE A 222 -2.59 4.40 0.98
C PHE A 222 -2.64 3.67 2.32
N VAL A 223 -1.49 3.39 2.92
CA VAL A 223 -1.38 2.66 4.17
C VAL A 223 -0.74 3.55 5.22
N LEU A 224 -1.52 3.92 6.23
CA LEU A 224 -1.05 4.57 7.46
C LEU A 224 -1.25 3.61 8.61
N ARG A 225 -0.16 2.97 9.06
CA ARG A 225 -0.26 1.93 10.09
C ARG A 225 0.73 2.11 11.23
N SER A 226 0.27 1.97 12.48
CA SER A 226 1.15 1.91 13.66
C SER A 226 2.09 3.11 13.81
N ASN A 227 1.70 4.31 13.36
CA ASN A 227 2.43 5.55 13.61
C ASN A 227 1.91 6.15 14.91
N THR A 228 2.39 5.66 16.04
CA THR A 228 1.76 5.84 17.36
C THR A 228 1.71 7.28 17.88
N LEU A 229 2.46 8.20 17.28
CA LEU A 229 2.40 9.64 17.61
C LEU A 229 1.67 10.48 16.57
N LEU A 230 1.23 9.88 15.45
CA LEU A 230 0.54 10.59 14.38
C LEU A 230 -0.80 11.11 14.89
N SER A 231 -0.89 12.42 15.08
CA SER A 231 -2.03 13.07 15.75
C SER A 231 -3.03 13.70 14.77
N ASN A 232 -2.57 14.01 13.56
CA ASN A 232 -3.37 14.60 12.48
C ASN A 232 -2.80 14.21 11.11
N VAL A 233 -3.62 14.40 10.09
CA VAL A 233 -3.27 14.24 8.67
C VAL A 233 -3.50 15.55 7.89
N ASP A 234 -3.38 16.71 8.55
CA ASP A 234 -3.75 18.01 7.99
C ASP A 234 -2.98 18.37 6.71
N ALA A 235 -1.76 17.87 6.59
CA ALA A 235 -0.94 17.98 5.39
C ALA A 235 -1.54 17.29 4.15
N LEU A 236 -2.62 16.52 4.27
CA LEU A 236 -3.26 15.87 3.12
C LEU A 236 -4.42 16.69 2.53
N SER A 237 -4.56 17.97 2.88
CA SER A 237 -5.71 18.82 2.49
C SER A 237 -5.95 18.94 0.98
N ALA A 238 -4.93 18.68 0.15
CA ALA A 238 -5.03 18.66 -1.30
C ALA A 238 -5.38 17.28 -1.89
N LEU A 239 -5.39 16.21 -1.08
CA LEU A 239 -5.61 14.84 -1.53
C LEU A 239 -7.07 14.65 -1.94
N THR A 240 -7.28 14.33 -3.21
CA THR A 240 -8.62 14.19 -3.81
C THR A 240 -8.97 12.75 -4.17
N TYR A 241 -7.96 11.88 -4.31
CA TYR A 241 -8.15 10.56 -4.88
C TYR A 241 -7.18 9.53 -4.32
N ILE A 242 -7.74 8.37 -3.93
CA ILE A 242 -7.01 7.13 -3.62
C ILE A 242 -7.62 6.03 -4.48
N GLY A 243 -6.88 5.49 -5.45
CA GLY A 243 -7.46 4.53 -6.39
C GLY A 243 -7.73 3.15 -5.79
N GLY A 244 -6.96 2.78 -4.77
CA GLY A 244 -7.08 1.51 -4.06
C GLY A 244 -7.63 1.68 -2.64
N THR A 245 -7.10 0.88 -1.73
CA THR A 245 -7.51 0.90 -0.32
C THR A 245 -6.78 2.00 0.44
N PHE A 246 -7.54 2.83 1.14
CA PHE A 246 -7.04 3.62 2.25
C PHE A 246 -7.13 2.79 3.53
N GLU A 247 -5.99 2.29 4.02
CA GLU A 247 -5.85 1.60 5.31
C GLU A 247 -5.36 2.58 6.37
N LEU A 248 -6.18 2.79 7.40
CA LEU A 248 -5.82 3.49 8.61
C LEU A 248 -5.87 2.53 9.79
N ARG A 249 -4.71 2.12 10.30
CA ARG A 249 -4.64 1.06 11.30
C ARG A 249 -3.72 1.37 12.48
N SER A 250 -4.19 1.16 13.70
CA SER A 250 -3.37 1.27 14.92
C SER A 250 -2.69 2.64 15.07
N ASN A 251 -3.37 3.72 14.71
CA ASN A 251 -2.94 5.09 14.97
C ASN A 251 -3.81 5.68 16.09
N ALA A 252 -3.74 5.09 17.29
CA ALA A 252 -4.69 5.34 18.37
C ALA A 252 -4.76 6.80 18.86
N VAL A 253 -3.75 7.63 18.60
CA VAL A 253 -3.76 9.06 18.99
C VAL A 253 -4.20 10.00 17.87
N LEU A 254 -4.45 9.50 16.66
CA LEU A 254 -4.93 10.30 15.55
C LEU A 254 -6.34 10.78 15.86
N SER A 255 -6.48 12.08 16.13
CA SER A 255 -7.74 12.63 16.63
C SER A 255 -8.59 13.33 15.57
N SER A 256 -8.03 13.53 14.38
CA SER A 256 -8.68 14.30 13.32
C SER A 256 -8.31 13.78 11.94
N LEU A 257 -9.33 13.67 11.09
CA LEU A 257 -9.21 13.42 9.65
C LEU A 257 -9.40 14.71 8.83
N ALA A 258 -9.41 15.90 9.44
CA ALA A 258 -9.76 17.16 8.76
C ALA A 258 -8.92 17.45 7.50
N GLY A 259 -7.67 16.99 7.48
CA GLY A 259 -6.82 17.02 6.30
C GLY A 259 -7.32 16.21 5.11
N LEU A 260 -8.35 15.37 5.24
CA LEU A 260 -8.92 14.62 4.11
C LEU A 260 -10.17 15.28 3.52
N SER A 261 -10.46 16.53 3.88
CA SER A 261 -11.70 17.23 3.49
C SER A 261 -11.90 17.41 1.98
N SER A 262 -10.85 17.21 1.17
CA SER A 262 -10.92 17.22 -0.30
C SER A 262 -11.04 15.83 -0.93
N LEU A 263 -10.94 14.75 -0.14
CA LEU A 263 -10.93 13.38 -0.64
C LEU A 263 -12.30 13.02 -1.22
N GLY A 264 -12.39 12.95 -2.55
CA GLY A 264 -13.63 12.70 -3.27
C GLY A 264 -13.88 11.23 -3.56
N TYR A 265 -12.81 10.44 -3.66
CA TYR A 265 -12.85 9.02 -4.03
C TYR A 265 -11.77 8.22 -3.28
N ALA A 266 -12.18 7.06 -2.76
CA ALA A 266 -11.30 5.99 -2.29
C ALA A 266 -11.84 4.65 -2.81
N GLY A 267 -11.02 3.75 -3.34
CA GLY A 267 -11.51 2.43 -3.76
C GLY A 267 -12.12 1.64 -2.58
N ALA A 268 -11.42 1.66 -1.44
CA ALA A 268 -11.91 1.18 -0.16
C ALA A 268 -11.40 2.07 0.98
N LEU A 269 -12.15 2.15 2.07
CA LEU A 269 -11.75 2.74 3.34
C LEU A 269 -11.80 1.67 4.43
N THR A 270 -10.64 1.35 4.99
CA THR A 270 -10.52 0.42 6.12
C THR A 270 -9.91 1.16 7.31
N MET A 271 -10.60 1.14 8.45
CA MET A 271 -10.12 1.74 9.69
C MET A 271 -10.15 0.71 10.81
N ARG A 272 -9.03 0.56 11.53
CA ARG A 272 -8.95 -0.35 12.68
C ARG A 272 -8.07 0.17 13.80
N TYR A 273 -8.47 0.01 15.07
CA TYR A 273 -7.67 0.45 16.23
C TYR A 273 -7.27 1.93 16.17
N CYS A 274 -8.23 2.80 15.87
CA CYS A 274 -8.02 4.25 15.73
C CYS A 274 -8.86 5.04 16.73
N ASP A 275 -8.71 4.72 18.02
CA ASP A 275 -9.56 5.21 19.13
C ASP A 275 -9.51 6.74 19.36
N GLY A 276 -8.57 7.46 18.74
CA GLY A 276 -8.54 8.92 18.77
C GLY A 276 -9.59 9.55 17.84
N VAL A 277 -10.02 8.84 16.79
CA VAL A 277 -10.96 9.35 15.78
C VAL A 277 -12.38 9.21 16.32
N THR A 278 -13.01 10.33 16.64
CA THR A 278 -14.38 10.36 17.21
C THR A 278 -15.49 10.58 16.20
N SER A 279 -15.14 11.11 15.02
CA SER A 279 -16.03 11.23 13.86
C SER A 279 -15.25 11.20 12.54
N LEU A 280 -15.98 11.05 11.43
CA LEU A 280 -15.43 11.02 10.08
C LEU A 280 -15.60 12.37 9.35
N ASN A 281 -15.78 13.48 10.07
CA ASN A 281 -16.12 14.80 9.48
C ASN A 281 -15.09 15.28 8.44
N GLY A 282 -13.85 14.83 8.55
CA GLY A 282 -12.82 15.05 7.55
C GLY A 282 -13.08 14.41 6.18
N LEU A 283 -14.08 13.53 6.03
CA LEU A 283 -14.40 12.83 4.79
C LEU A 283 -15.65 13.40 4.10
N SER A 284 -16.07 14.62 4.43
CA SER A 284 -17.32 15.24 3.93
C SER A 284 -17.45 15.39 2.41
N SER A 285 -16.34 15.26 1.67
CA SER A 285 -16.32 15.31 0.19
C SER A 285 -16.34 13.93 -0.46
N LEU A 286 -16.23 12.85 0.33
CA LEU A 286 -16.17 11.49 -0.18
C LEU A 286 -17.53 11.11 -0.74
N THR A 287 -17.61 10.96 -2.06
CA THR A 287 -18.85 10.64 -2.79
C THR A 287 -18.91 9.21 -3.27
N ALA A 288 -17.76 8.55 -3.36
CA ALA A 288 -17.64 7.19 -3.86
C ALA A 288 -16.57 6.42 -3.08
N VAL A 289 -17.00 5.29 -2.54
CA VAL A 289 -16.16 4.26 -1.92
C VAL A 289 -16.84 2.91 -2.11
N GLY A 290 -16.09 1.87 -2.48
CA GLY A 290 -16.66 0.52 -2.63
C GLY A 290 -16.87 -0.12 -1.27
N THR A 291 -15.78 -0.42 -0.57
CA THR A 291 -15.82 -0.99 0.78
C THR A 291 -15.59 0.08 1.85
N LEU A 292 -16.48 0.13 2.84
CA LEU A 292 -16.31 0.84 4.09
C LEU A 292 -16.27 -0.16 5.24
N SER A 293 -15.09 -0.40 5.81
CA SER A 293 -14.91 -1.32 6.94
C SER A 293 -14.29 -0.57 8.12
N LEU A 294 -15.06 -0.40 9.18
CA LEU A 294 -14.67 0.28 10.41
C LEU A 294 -14.71 -0.73 11.55
N ARG A 295 -13.54 -1.03 12.13
CA ARG A 295 -13.41 -2.09 13.13
C ARG A 295 -12.66 -1.66 14.37
N ASP A 296 -13.00 -2.21 15.53
CA ASP A 296 -12.22 -2.09 16.78
C ASP A 296 -11.69 -0.66 17.02
N SER A 297 -12.54 0.36 16.87
CA SER A 297 -12.16 1.78 16.94
C SER A 297 -13.13 2.49 17.86
N ASP A 298 -13.03 2.18 19.15
CA ASP A 298 -14.02 2.49 20.19
C ASP A 298 -14.20 3.98 20.45
N GLY A 299 -13.30 4.83 19.95
CA GLY A 299 -13.46 6.29 20.01
C GLY A 299 -14.56 6.83 19.10
N LEU A 300 -14.94 6.09 18.05
CA LEU A 300 -15.84 6.56 17.02
C LEU A 300 -17.28 6.63 17.55
N THR A 301 -17.82 7.83 17.68
CA THR A 301 -19.19 8.05 18.20
C THR A 301 -20.24 8.29 17.12
N THR A 302 -19.79 8.66 15.92
CA THR A 302 -20.67 9.03 14.81
C THR A 302 -19.99 8.83 13.46
N LEU A 303 -20.80 8.60 12.42
CA LEU A 303 -20.37 8.54 11.02
C LEU A 303 -20.55 9.87 10.26
N GLU A 304 -20.75 10.99 10.97
CA GLU A 304 -20.76 12.32 10.35
C GLU A 304 -19.56 12.50 9.41
N GLY A 305 -19.80 13.08 8.23
CA GLY A 305 -18.85 13.15 7.12
C GLY A 305 -19.18 12.20 5.97
N LEU A 306 -19.91 11.09 6.21
CA LEU A 306 -20.24 10.11 5.16
C LEU A 306 -21.56 10.38 4.41
N GLY A 307 -22.16 11.55 4.63
CA GLY A 307 -23.45 11.96 4.05
C GLY A 307 -23.61 11.80 2.53
N PRO A 308 -22.60 12.08 1.69
CA PRO A 308 -22.76 12.01 0.24
C PRO A 308 -22.77 10.59 -0.36
N ILE A 309 -22.45 9.55 0.41
CA ILE A 309 -22.30 8.18 -0.12
C ILE A 309 -23.67 7.57 -0.40
N ALA A 310 -23.93 7.23 -1.66
CA ALA A 310 -25.21 6.69 -2.11
C ALA A 310 -25.21 5.15 -2.24
N SER A 311 -24.04 4.53 -2.43
CA SER A 311 -23.94 3.07 -2.58
C SER A 311 -22.61 2.54 -2.07
N LEU A 312 -22.62 1.32 -1.53
CA LEU A 312 -21.46 0.58 -1.06
C LEU A 312 -21.49 -0.85 -1.59
N ASP A 313 -20.33 -1.46 -1.79
CA ASP A 313 -20.20 -2.91 -1.95
C ASP A 313 -20.23 -3.57 -0.57
N LEU A 314 -19.54 -3.00 0.42
CA LEU A 314 -19.54 -3.48 1.80
C LEU A 314 -19.67 -2.30 2.77
N LEU A 315 -20.63 -2.40 3.69
CA LEU A 315 -20.65 -1.62 4.92
C LEU A 315 -20.42 -2.57 6.09
N GLU A 316 -19.28 -2.43 6.76
CA GLU A 316 -18.94 -3.20 7.94
C GLU A 316 -18.61 -2.29 9.11
N LEU A 317 -19.40 -2.44 10.18
CA LEU A 317 -19.26 -1.75 11.45
C LEU A 317 -19.13 -2.82 12.55
N ASP A 318 -17.94 -3.01 13.10
CA ASP A 318 -17.64 -4.14 13.99
C ASP A 318 -16.78 -3.70 15.19
N GLY A 319 -17.19 -3.97 16.42
CA GLY A 319 -16.42 -3.57 17.60
C GLY A 319 -16.27 -2.04 17.69
N LEU A 320 -17.38 -1.31 17.56
CA LEU A 320 -17.47 0.15 17.64
C LEU A 320 -18.37 0.54 18.81
N VAL A 321 -17.96 0.21 20.04
CA VAL A 321 -18.89 0.21 21.19
C VAL A 321 -19.38 1.59 21.60
N SER A 322 -18.70 2.67 21.19
CA SER A 322 -19.17 4.05 21.43
C SER A 322 -19.96 4.63 20.26
N LEU A 323 -20.11 3.89 19.15
CA LEU A 323 -20.85 4.37 17.97
C LEU A 323 -22.34 4.35 18.26
N THR A 324 -22.93 5.52 18.47
CA THR A 324 -24.36 5.65 18.79
C THR A 324 -25.15 6.38 17.71
N ASN A 325 -24.50 6.85 16.63
CA ASN A 325 -25.15 7.67 15.62
C ASN A 325 -24.66 7.36 14.20
N ILE A 326 -25.54 6.82 13.38
CA ILE A 326 -25.32 6.57 11.94
C ILE A 326 -26.25 7.39 11.04
N SER A 327 -26.86 8.47 11.54
CA SER A 327 -27.78 9.32 10.76
C SER A 327 -27.17 9.93 9.49
N ALA A 328 -25.85 10.03 9.44
CA ALA A 328 -25.10 10.42 8.25
C ALA A 328 -25.34 9.47 7.06
N LEU A 329 -25.71 8.21 7.30
CA LEU A 329 -25.99 7.23 6.24
C LEU A 329 -27.40 7.35 5.64
N SER A 330 -28.19 8.36 6.01
CA SER A 330 -29.56 8.57 5.50
C SER A 330 -29.67 8.78 3.99
N SER A 331 -28.56 9.04 3.29
CA SER A 331 -28.53 9.13 1.81
C SER A 331 -28.10 7.83 1.13
N LEU A 332 -27.68 6.82 1.90
CA LEU A 332 -27.31 5.51 1.37
C LEU A 332 -28.56 4.86 0.77
N ALA A 333 -28.49 4.44 -0.49
CA ALA A 333 -29.60 3.82 -1.19
C ALA A 333 -29.41 2.31 -1.37
N TYR A 334 -28.16 1.84 -1.43
CA TYR A 334 -27.85 0.44 -1.68
C TYR A 334 -26.54 0.00 -1.01
N VAL A 335 -26.50 -1.23 -0.49
CA VAL A 335 -25.28 -1.89 -0.04
C VAL A 335 -25.28 -3.37 -0.46
N GLU A 336 -24.23 -3.89 -1.11
CA GLU A 336 -24.22 -5.32 -1.45
C GLU A 336 -24.14 -6.20 -0.19
N ASP A 337 -23.18 -5.95 0.69
CA ASP A 337 -23.00 -6.65 1.96
C ASP A 337 -23.08 -5.69 3.16
N LEU A 338 -24.05 -5.90 4.06
CA LEU A 338 -24.24 -5.10 5.27
C LEU A 338 -23.93 -5.92 6.53
N VAL A 339 -22.93 -5.49 7.30
CA VAL A 339 -22.54 -6.12 8.57
C VAL A 339 -22.46 -5.06 9.67
N ILE A 340 -23.27 -5.21 10.70
CA ILE A 340 -23.23 -4.34 11.90
C ILE A 340 -23.25 -5.23 13.14
N THR A 341 -22.13 -5.28 13.86
CA THR A 341 -21.93 -6.13 15.04
C THR A 341 -21.15 -5.37 16.12
N ASP A 342 -21.37 -5.72 17.39
CA ASP A 342 -20.59 -5.20 18.51
C ASP A 342 -20.47 -3.66 18.51
N THR A 343 -21.59 -2.96 18.30
CA THR A 343 -21.66 -1.48 18.28
C THR A 343 -22.45 -0.92 19.45
N GLY A 344 -22.30 0.38 19.71
CA GLY A 344 -23.13 1.11 20.68
C GLY A 344 -24.52 1.54 20.17
N LEU A 345 -24.93 1.05 18.99
CA LEU A 345 -26.16 1.49 18.33
C LEU A 345 -27.40 0.93 19.02
N THR A 346 -28.41 1.79 19.16
CA THR A 346 -29.72 1.41 19.69
C THR A 346 -30.80 1.26 18.63
N ASP A 347 -30.47 1.60 17.40
CA ASP A 347 -31.31 1.51 16.21
C ASP A 347 -30.44 1.58 14.95
N VAL A 348 -31.03 1.20 13.83
CA VAL A 348 -30.49 1.40 12.49
C VAL A 348 -31.48 2.16 11.60
N ASP A 349 -32.23 3.11 12.17
CA ASP A 349 -33.32 3.83 11.48
C ASP A 349 -32.82 4.57 10.23
N ALA A 350 -31.57 5.01 10.24
CA ALA A 350 -30.93 5.67 9.11
C ALA A 350 -30.82 4.79 7.86
N LEU A 351 -30.98 3.47 8.00
CA LEU A 351 -30.87 2.47 6.94
C LEU A 351 -32.23 1.95 6.46
N VAL A 352 -33.35 2.48 6.98
CA VAL A 352 -34.68 2.07 6.53
C VAL A 352 -34.89 2.48 5.07
N GLY A 353 -35.31 1.53 4.24
CA GLY A 353 -35.61 1.72 2.82
C GLY A 353 -34.44 1.48 1.87
N ILE A 354 -33.26 1.11 2.37
CA ILE A 354 -32.12 0.78 1.50
C ILE A 354 -32.31 -0.58 0.83
N GLY A 355 -31.78 -0.74 -0.38
CA GLY A 355 -31.59 -2.07 -0.96
C GLY A 355 -30.34 -2.75 -0.39
N TYR A 356 -30.40 -4.06 -0.17
CA TYR A 356 -29.22 -4.83 0.23
C TYR A 356 -29.17 -6.23 -0.38
N GLY A 357 -27.96 -6.79 -0.51
CA GLY A 357 -27.72 -8.17 -0.94
C GLY A 357 -27.69 -9.14 0.25
N PHE A 358 -26.59 -9.12 0.99
CA PHE A 358 -26.43 -9.79 2.29
C PHE A 358 -26.64 -8.78 3.43
N CYS A 359 -27.23 -9.24 4.53
CA CYS A 359 -27.38 -8.43 5.73
C CYS A 359 -27.22 -9.29 6.99
N ASP A 360 -26.38 -8.81 7.90
CA ASP A 360 -26.19 -9.31 9.26
C ASP A 360 -26.10 -8.11 10.22
N ILE A 361 -27.13 -7.92 11.03
CA ILE A 361 -27.20 -6.83 12.02
C ILE A 361 -27.49 -7.45 13.38
N THR A 362 -26.59 -7.21 14.31
CA THR A 362 -26.73 -7.59 15.72
C THR A 362 -26.50 -6.36 16.59
N LEU A 363 -27.55 -5.92 17.28
CA LEU A 363 -27.51 -4.82 18.25
C LEU A 363 -27.68 -5.35 19.68
N ASP A 364 -26.83 -4.92 20.60
CA ASP A 364 -26.87 -5.36 22.01
C ASP A 364 -28.09 -4.81 22.76
N SER A 365 -28.64 -3.68 22.32
CA SER A 365 -29.75 -3.01 23.00
C SER A 365 -30.58 -2.19 22.01
N CYS A 366 -31.72 -2.73 21.56
CA CYS A 366 -32.65 -2.03 20.67
C CYS A 366 -34.10 -2.21 21.12
N ASP A 367 -34.96 -1.21 20.88
CA ASP A 367 -36.41 -1.28 21.10
C ASP A 367 -37.15 -1.51 19.76
N PRO A 368 -37.51 -2.77 19.43
CA PRO A 368 -38.12 -3.10 18.14
C PRO A 368 -39.56 -2.58 17.98
N LEU A 369 -40.15 -1.96 19.01
CA LEU A 369 -41.48 -1.34 18.90
C LEU A 369 -41.41 0.05 18.26
N ASN A 370 -40.27 0.72 18.37
CA ASN A 370 -40.11 2.13 17.96
C ASN A 370 -39.01 2.33 16.91
N HIS A 371 -38.12 1.34 16.73
CA HIS A 371 -36.92 1.46 15.93
C HIS A 371 -36.66 0.22 15.08
N ALA A 372 -35.92 0.40 13.98
CA ALA A 372 -35.35 -0.68 13.20
C ALA A 372 -34.15 -1.28 13.96
N CYS A 373 -34.21 -2.58 14.26
CA CYS A 373 -33.20 -3.27 15.06
C CYS A 373 -32.39 -4.31 14.30
N ASP A 374 -32.87 -4.75 13.14
CA ASP A 374 -32.30 -5.84 12.37
C ASP A 374 -32.61 -5.68 10.87
N CYS A 375 -32.08 -6.60 10.07
CA CYS A 375 -32.25 -6.62 8.61
C CYS A 375 -33.72 -6.65 8.15
N SER A 376 -34.61 -7.28 8.93
CA SER A 376 -36.03 -7.42 8.57
C SER A 376 -36.79 -6.09 8.67
N ALA A 377 -36.30 -5.17 9.51
CA ALA A 377 -36.87 -3.84 9.68
C ALA A 377 -36.48 -2.85 8.58
N LEU A 378 -35.49 -3.18 7.74
CA LEU A 378 -35.00 -2.26 6.70
C LEU A 378 -35.89 -2.19 5.45
N THR A 379 -36.68 -3.24 5.17
CA THR A 379 -37.49 -3.34 3.94
C THR A 379 -38.93 -2.83 4.07
N ALA A 380 -39.26 -2.19 5.20
CA ALA A 380 -40.63 -1.83 5.57
C ALA A 380 -41.18 -0.59 4.83
#